data_AF-A0A7V9LW85-F1
#
_entry.id   AF-A0A7V9LW85-F1
#
_cell.length_a   1.000
_cell.length_b   1.000
_cell.length_c   1.000
_cell.angle_alpha   90.00
_cell.angle_beta   90.00
_cell.angle_gamma   90.00
#
_symmetry.space_group_name_H-M   'P 1'
#
loop_
_entity.id
_entity.type
_entity.pdbx_description
1 polymer ?
#
loop_
_entity_poly.entity_id
_entity_poly.type
_entity_poly.pdbx_seq_one_letter_code
_entity_poly.pdbx_strand_id
1 'polypeptide(L)'
;MRPGERRPVTAPVYRRRRIAVGALVLLLVAAATFAVIGLVGGTDPGGSTTPAPVARTPQLPPVVDPTPVLAADAGAEPVPDPALLAGMLAPELSDPRLGGRVNGQVLDVATGDVLFEQSADRAVIPASTAKLATALAVESAVPAGLRLSTIVRTGAVPGQIVLVGGGDPTLSSAAEGNTYPGSATVADLAAQVAAGGLPVSAILVDSTRFSGPTTGPGWGQGDAPSRYAAPIMATMVDGGRFGPVDDGVRSGEPDLEAGRALAAALGVPTAPVSA
;
A
#
# COMPACT_ATOMS: atom_id res chain seq x y z
N MET A 1 27.88 44.80 -53.93
CA MET A 1 27.56 45.02 -52.50
C MET A 1 26.99 43.73 -51.93
N ARG A 2 27.46 43.32 -50.75
CA ARG A 2 27.36 41.97 -50.18
C ARG A 2 26.00 41.68 -49.51
N PRO A 3 25.61 40.39 -49.38
CA PRO A 3 24.44 39.96 -48.61
C PRO A 3 24.71 40.00 -47.10
N GLY A 4 23.74 40.46 -46.31
CA GLY A 4 23.78 40.44 -44.85
C GLY A 4 23.10 39.17 -44.30
N GLU A 5 23.91 38.25 -43.77
CA GLU A 5 23.49 37.08 -43.00
C GLU A 5 22.66 37.50 -41.76
N ARG A 6 21.47 36.90 -41.60
CA ARG A 6 20.79 36.87 -40.29
C ARG A 6 21.25 35.61 -39.55
N ARG A 7 21.96 35.82 -38.45
CA ARG A 7 22.43 34.78 -37.51
C ARG A 7 21.26 33.95 -36.96
N PRO A 8 21.45 32.64 -36.72
CA PRO A 8 20.46 31.81 -36.04
C PRO A 8 20.34 32.22 -34.56
N VAL A 9 19.09 32.36 -34.09
CA VAL A 9 18.78 32.55 -32.67
C VAL A 9 19.03 31.22 -31.96
N THR A 10 20.15 31.12 -31.24
CA THR A 10 20.43 30.00 -30.34
C THR A 10 19.51 30.10 -29.13
N ALA A 11 18.59 29.14 -28.99
CA ALA A 11 17.77 28.98 -27.79
C ALA A 11 18.66 28.87 -26.54
N PRO A 12 18.26 29.42 -25.38
CA PRO A 12 19.10 29.43 -24.19
C PRO A 12 19.32 27.99 -23.70
N VAL A 13 20.58 27.55 -23.79
CA VAL A 13 21.12 26.24 -23.39
C VAL A 13 20.78 25.89 -21.92
N TYR A 14 20.40 26.89 -21.12
CA TYR A 14 20.12 26.79 -19.69
C TYR A 14 18.84 25.98 -19.34
N ARG A 15 17.78 26.07 -20.14
CA ARG A 15 16.52 25.32 -19.89
C ARG A 15 16.70 23.81 -20.15
N ARG A 16 17.50 23.45 -21.15
CA ARG A 16 17.79 22.05 -21.49
C ARG A 16 18.65 21.36 -20.43
N ARG A 17 19.57 22.08 -19.79
CA ARG A 17 20.38 21.54 -18.69
C ARG A 17 19.55 21.20 -17.45
N ARG A 18 18.55 22.00 -17.08
CA ARG A 18 17.66 21.71 -15.94
C ARG A 18 16.75 20.51 -16.18
N ILE A 19 16.21 20.37 -17.39
CA ILE A 19 15.41 19.19 -17.78
C ILE A 19 16.29 17.94 -17.83
N ALA A 20 17.51 18.05 -18.35
CA ALA A 20 18.46 16.92 -18.37
C ALA A 20 18.90 16.49 -16.96
N VAL A 21 19.10 17.44 -16.04
CA VAL A 21 19.41 17.15 -14.63
C VAL A 21 18.20 16.50 -13.93
N GLY A 22 16.98 17.00 -14.14
CA GLY A 22 15.76 16.40 -13.59
C GLY A 22 15.52 14.98 -14.10
N ALA A 23 15.71 14.73 -15.40
CA ALA A 23 15.60 13.40 -16.00
C ALA A 23 16.70 12.44 -15.51
N LEU A 24 17.92 12.94 -15.30
CA LEU A 24 19.04 12.16 -14.76
C LEU A 24 18.80 11.76 -13.30
N VAL A 25 18.30 12.66 -12.46
CA VAL A 25 17.94 12.36 -11.07
C VAL A 25 16.84 11.29 -11.01
N LEU A 26 15.82 11.39 -11.87
CA LEU A 26 14.74 10.41 -11.93
C LEU A 26 15.23 9.02 -12.41
N LEU A 27 16.14 8.99 -13.39
CA LEU A 27 16.81 7.76 -13.85
C LEU A 27 17.71 7.15 -12.78
N LEU A 28 18.43 7.96 -12.01
CA LEU A 28 19.29 7.49 -10.91
C LEU A 28 18.45 6.95 -9.74
N VAL A 29 17.32 7.57 -9.43
CA VAL A 29 16.35 7.06 -8.43
C VAL A 29 15.74 5.74 -8.89
N ALA A 30 15.36 5.61 -10.17
CA ALA A 30 14.84 4.37 -10.75
C ALA A 30 15.89 3.24 -10.82
N ALA A 31 17.14 3.58 -11.14
CA ALA A 31 18.24 2.62 -11.16
C ALA A 31 18.65 2.18 -9.74
N ALA A 32 18.60 3.07 -8.75
CA ALA A 32 18.84 2.74 -7.35
C ALA A 32 17.74 1.84 -6.77
N THR A 33 16.48 2.00 -7.20
CA THR A 33 15.39 1.08 -6.82
C THR A 33 15.54 -0.30 -7.47
N PHE A 34 16.00 -0.38 -8.72
CA PHE A 34 16.26 -1.67 -9.38
C PHE A 34 17.50 -2.40 -8.84
N ALA A 35 18.55 -1.68 -8.44
CA ALA A 35 19.77 -2.29 -7.90
C ALA A 35 19.57 -2.90 -6.49
N VAL A 36 18.66 -2.35 -5.68
CA VAL A 36 18.29 -2.92 -4.37
C VAL A 36 17.50 -4.23 -4.52
N ILE A 37 16.75 -4.38 -5.61
CA ILE A 37 15.98 -5.61 -5.92
C ILE A 37 16.88 -6.73 -6.48
N GLY A 38 17.99 -6.37 -7.14
CA GLY A 38 18.90 -7.34 -7.77
C GLY A 38 19.96 -7.97 -6.86
N LEU A 39 20.28 -7.38 -5.71
CA LEU A 39 21.47 -7.76 -4.92
C LEU A 39 21.21 -8.77 -3.77
N VAL A 40 19.98 -9.29 -3.62
CA VAL A 40 19.66 -10.30 -2.58
C VAL A 40 19.48 -11.71 -3.16
N GLY A 41 19.67 -11.89 -4.47
CA GLY A 41 19.63 -13.20 -5.14
C GLY A 41 20.93 -14.00 -4.98
N GLY A 42 21.28 -14.37 -3.75
CA GLY A 42 22.36 -15.32 -3.47
C GLY A 42 21.85 -16.76 -3.49
N THR A 43 22.33 -17.55 -4.45
CA THR A 43 22.14 -19.01 -4.51
C THR A 43 23.13 -19.70 -3.58
N ASP A 44 22.68 -20.66 -2.77
CA ASP A 44 23.48 -21.84 -2.40
C ASP A 44 22.57 -23.06 -2.09
N PRO A 45 22.91 -24.27 -2.59
CA PRO A 45 22.17 -25.51 -2.33
C PRO A 45 22.81 -26.28 -1.17
N GLY A 46 22.04 -26.63 -0.14
CA GLY A 46 22.53 -27.46 0.95
C GLY A 46 21.38 -28.07 1.74
N GLY A 47 21.15 -29.37 1.53
CA GLY A 47 20.15 -30.12 2.29
C GLY A 47 20.51 -30.24 3.76
N SER A 48 19.51 -30.14 4.64
CA SER A 48 19.54 -30.70 6.00
C SER A 48 18.12 -30.78 6.56
N THR A 49 17.84 -31.92 7.18
CA THR A 49 16.61 -32.34 7.87
C THR A 49 15.97 -31.28 8.77
N THR A 50 14.71 -30.95 8.50
CA THR A 50 13.94 -29.91 9.21
C THR A 50 13.37 -30.45 10.53
N PRO A 51 13.65 -29.83 11.69
CA PRO A 51 12.92 -30.07 12.94
C PRO A 51 11.51 -29.46 12.86
N ALA A 52 10.56 -29.96 13.66
CA ALA A 52 9.19 -29.46 13.71
C ALA A 52 9.12 -27.92 13.86
N PRO A 53 8.26 -27.22 13.10
CA PRO A 53 8.23 -25.76 13.10
C PRO A 53 7.69 -25.25 14.44
N VAL A 54 8.52 -24.54 15.18
CA VAL A 54 8.08 -23.71 16.30
C VAL A 54 7.32 -22.54 15.70
N ALA A 55 6.06 -22.34 16.10
CA ALA A 55 5.26 -21.18 15.68
C ALA A 55 6.08 -19.91 15.95
N ARG A 56 6.49 -19.20 14.89
CA ARG A 56 7.24 -17.95 15.04
C ARG A 56 6.28 -16.95 15.68
N THR A 57 6.60 -16.47 16.87
CA THR A 57 5.93 -15.28 17.38
C THR A 57 6.35 -14.12 16.48
N PRO A 58 5.43 -13.44 15.78
CA PRO A 58 5.79 -12.32 14.92
C PRO A 58 6.49 -11.25 15.77
N GLN A 59 7.78 -11.05 15.55
CA GLN A 59 8.53 -9.97 16.19
C GLN A 59 8.38 -8.73 15.33
N LEU A 60 7.81 -7.69 15.93
CA LEU A 60 7.62 -6.42 15.26
C LEU A 60 8.92 -5.63 15.37
N PRO A 61 9.29 -4.85 14.33
CA PRO A 61 10.25 -3.79 14.54
C PRO A 61 9.70 -2.85 15.64
N PRO A 62 10.57 -2.30 16.50
CA PRO A 62 10.14 -1.31 17.48
C PRO A 62 9.43 -0.17 16.75
N VAL A 63 8.29 0.28 17.31
CA VAL A 63 7.64 1.51 16.87
C VAL A 63 8.56 2.63 17.32
N VAL A 64 9.42 3.07 16.39
CA VAL A 64 10.29 4.22 16.58
C VAL A 64 9.55 5.47 16.13
N ASP A 65 9.78 6.59 16.81
CA ASP A 65 9.35 7.87 16.30
C ASP A 65 9.91 8.05 14.88
N PRO A 66 9.09 8.52 13.91
CA PRO A 66 9.57 8.71 12.56
C PRO A 66 10.76 9.67 12.60
N THR A 67 11.91 9.22 12.11
CA THR A 67 13.06 10.10 11.95
C THR A 67 12.64 11.27 11.07
N PRO A 68 12.82 12.53 11.49
CA PRO A 68 12.56 13.68 10.63
C PRO A 68 13.35 13.52 9.32
N VAL A 69 12.64 13.28 8.22
CA VAL A 69 13.24 13.17 6.87
C VAL A 69 13.46 14.55 6.24
N LEU A 70 12.91 15.58 6.86
CA LEU A 70 13.18 16.98 6.59
C LEU A 70 13.91 17.55 7.81
N ALA A 71 14.93 18.38 7.55
CA ALA A 71 15.52 19.17 8.62
C ALA A 71 14.42 20.05 9.23
N ALA A 72 14.38 20.13 10.56
CA ALA A 72 13.57 21.15 11.21
C ALA A 72 14.04 22.51 10.68
N ASP A 73 13.09 23.36 10.28
CA ASP A 73 13.41 24.74 9.95
C ASP A 73 14.07 25.38 11.18
N ALA A 74 15.32 25.81 11.02
CA ALA A 74 16.07 26.48 12.07
C ALA A 74 15.56 27.92 12.31
N GLY A 75 14.51 28.34 11.60
CA GLY A 75 13.91 29.68 11.67
C GLY A 75 14.81 30.77 11.09
N ALA A 76 15.85 30.37 10.34
CA ALA A 76 16.86 31.25 9.77
C ALA A 76 16.70 31.44 8.26
N GLU A 77 15.84 30.64 7.62
CA GLU A 77 15.54 30.80 6.19
C GLU A 77 14.49 31.89 5.99
N PRO A 78 14.63 32.76 4.98
CA PRO A 78 13.61 33.76 4.68
C PRO A 78 12.29 33.08 4.31
N VAL A 79 11.19 33.53 4.91
CA VAL A 79 9.84 33.13 4.50
C VAL A 79 9.69 33.37 2.99
N PRO A 80 9.21 32.40 2.19
CA PRO A 80 9.04 32.58 0.76
C PRO A 80 8.13 33.78 0.48
N ASP A 81 8.56 34.67 -0.42
CA ASP A 81 7.76 35.83 -0.83
C ASP A 81 6.49 35.34 -1.57
N PRO A 82 5.28 35.59 -1.01
CA PRO A 82 4.03 35.16 -1.61
C PRO A 82 3.81 35.69 -3.04
N ALA A 83 4.28 36.90 -3.34
CA ALA A 83 4.13 37.50 -4.66
C ALA A 83 5.04 36.82 -5.70
N LEU A 84 6.26 36.47 -5.30
CA LEU A 84 7.16 35.69 -6.17
C LEU A 84 6.60 34.28 -6.39
N LEU A 85 6.09 33.64 -5.34
CA LEU A 85 5.48 32.30 -5.43
C LEU A 85 4.26 32.32 -6.36
N ALA A 86 3.35 33.29 -6.18
CA ALA A 86 2.19 33.47 -7.05
C ALA A 86 2.60 33.73 -8.51
N GLY A 87 3.60 34.57 -8.74
CA GLY A 87 4.14 34.84 -10.08
C GLY A 87 4.74 33.61 -10.76
N MET A 88 5.28 32.67 -9.98
CA MET A 88 5.80 31.38 -10.48
C MET A 88 4.70 30.35 -10.74
N LEU A 89 3.69 30.27 -9.87
CA LEU A 89 2.64 29.25 -9.96
C LEU A 89 1.52 29.62 -10.93
N ALA A 90 1.14 30.89 -11.02
CA ALA A 90 0.00 31.33 -11.82
C ALA A 90 0.08 30.92 -13.31
N PRO A 91 1.22 31.02 -14.01
CA PRO A 91 1.32 30.57 -15.40
C PRO A 91 1.13 29.05 -15.56
N GLU A 92 1.65 28.26 -14.62
CA GLU A 92 1.57 26.79 -14.66
C GLU A 92 0.13 26.33 -14.34
N LEU A 93 -0.52 26.95 -13.36
CA LEU A 93 -1.90 26.64 -12.96
C LEU A 93 -2.96 27.17 -13.95
N SER A 94 -2.55 28.07 -14.86
CA SER A 94 -3.39 28.57 -15.95
C SER A 94 -3.19 27.79 -17.26
N ASP A 95 -2.38 26.73 -17.26
CA ASP A 95 -2.17 25.91 -18.45
C ASP A 95 -3.52 25.29 -18.90
N PRO A 96 -3.98 25.54 -20.14
CA PRO A 96 -5.27 25.06 -20.61
C PRO A 96 -5.38 23.52 -20.63
N ARG A 97 -4.26 22.79 -20.60
CA ARG A 97 -4.23 21.32 -20.47
C ARG A 97 -4.73 20.83 -19.12
N LEU A 98 -4.71 21.66 -18.08
CA LEU A 98 -5.26 21.34 -16.76
C LEU A 98 -6.79 21.48 -16.69
N GLY A 99 -7.41 22.05 -17.73
CA GLY A 99 -8.84 22.35 -17.76
C GLY A 99 -9.23 23.53 -16.86
N GLY A 100 -10.53 23.75 -16.69
CA GLY A 100 -11.07 24.92 -16.00
C GLY A 100 -11.27 24.77 -14.48
N ARG A 101 -10.72 23.72 -13.85
CA ARG A 101 -10.96 23.41 -12.43
C ARG A 101 -9.66 22.99 -11.75
N VAL A 102 -8.82 23.98 -11.49
CA VAL A 102 -7.55 23.81 -10.77
C VAL A 102 -7.63 24.52 -9.44
N ASN A 103 -7.44 23.76 -8.37
CA ASN A 103 -7.32 24.27 -7.02
C ASN A 103 -5.86 24.14 -6.56
N GLY A 104 -5.40 25.08 -5.74
CA GLY A 104 -4.07 25.02 -5.13
C GLY A 104 -4.04 25.84 -3.85
N GLN A 105 -3.28 25.36 -2.88
CA GLN A 105 -2.95 26.08 -1.66
C GLN A 105 -1.53 25.73 -1.26
N VAL A 106 -0.75 26.73 -0.89
CA VAL A 106 0.58 26.57 -0.27
C VAL A 106 0.53 27.32 1.04
N LEU A 107 0.92 26.63 2.11
CA LEU A 107 0.99 27.17 3.45
C LEU A 107 2.41 27.04 3.98
N ASP A 108 2.81 28.00 4.79
CA ASP A 108 3.94 27.86 5.70
C ASP A 108 3.51 26.92 6.83
N VAL A 109 4.18 25.78 6.97
CA VAL A 109 3.83 24.77 7.99
C VAL A 109 4.20 25.19 9.42
N ALA A 110 5.16 26.12 9.58
CA ALA A 110 5.58 26.61 10.88
C ALA A 110 4.63 27.71 11.41
N THR A 111 4.21 28.63 10.54
CA THR A 111 3.33 29.75 10.95
C THR A 111 1.85 29.48 10.68
N GLY A 112 1.53 28.61 9.72
CA GLY A 112 0.18 28.41 9.21
C GLY A 112 -0.25 29.45 8.18
N ASP A 113 0.65 30.37 7.79
CA ASP A 113 0.34 31.44 6.85
C ASP A 113 0.11 30.89 5.44
N VAL A 114 -0.95 31.35 4.78
CA VAL A 114 -1.20 31.03 3.37
C VAL A 114 -0.28 31.86 2.50
N LEU A 115 0.64 31.19 1.79
CA LEU A 115 1.60 31.80 0.88
C LEU A 115 1.08 31.87 -0.57
N PHE A 116 0.15 30.98 -0.91
CA PHE A 116 -0.53 30.97 -2.21
C PHE A 116 -1.87 30.26 -2.08
N GLU A 117 -2.89 30.77 -2.78
CA GLU A 117 -4.17 30.08 -2.94
C GLU A 117 -4.80 30.35 -4.31
N GLN A 118 -5.50 29.34 -4.82
CA GLN A 118 -6.32 29.42 -6.02
C GLN A 118 -7.50 28.47 -5.83
N SER A 119 -8.73 29.00 -5.76
CA SER A 119 -9.95 28.20 -5.56
C SER A 119 -9.84 27.20 -4.39
N ALA A 120 -9.08 27.55 -3.33
CA ALA A 120 -8.71 26.61 -2.26
C ALA A 120 -9.90 26.14 -1.42
N ASP A 121 -10.95 26.94 -1.33
CA ASP A 121 -12.20 26.67 -0.61
C ASP A 121 -13.19 25.79 -1.40
N ARG A 122 -12.93 25.55 -2.68
CA ARG A 122 -13.81 24.78 -3.53
C ARG A 122 -13.62 23.28 -3.32
N ALA A 123 -14.69 22.56 -2.99
CA ALA A 123 -14.66 21.10 -2.89
C ALA A 123 -14.27 20.43 -4.23
N VAL A 124 -13.39 19.42 -4.14
CA VAL A 124 -12.93 18.59 -5.25
C VAL A 124 -12.93 17.11 -4.86
N ILE A 125 -12.95 16.21 -5.84
CA ILE A 125 -12.78 14.78 -5.61
C ILE A 125 -11.29 14.55 -5.26
N PRO A 126 -10.95 14.13 -4.03
CA PRO A 126 -9.56 14.04 -3.59
C PRO A 126 -8.81 12.85 -4.21
N ALA A 127 -9.53 11.88 -4.80
CA ALA A 127 -8.96 10.59 -5.18
C ALA A 127 -8.15 10.01 -4.00
N SER A 128 -6.92 9.54 -4.24
CA SER A 128 -6.10 8.95 -3.19
C SER A 128 -5.59 9.94 -2.13
N THR A 129 -5.72 11.27 -2.29
CA THR A 129 -5.39 12.19 -1.19
C THR A 129 -6.38 12.09 -0.03
N ALA A 130 -7.55 11.47 -0.25
CA ALA A 130 -8.48 11.08 0.83
C ALA A 130 -7.83 10.21 1.91
N LYS A 131 -6.78 9.44 1.54
CA LYS A 131 -6.06 8.58 2.47
C LYS A 131 -5.39 9.37 3.60
N LEU A 132 -5.04 10.64 3.39
CA LEU A 132 -4.47 11.49 4.44
C LEU A 132 -5.49 11.70 5.58
N ALA A 133 -6.74 12.01 5.24
CA ALA A 133 -7.81 12.17 6.22
C ALA A 133 -8.13 10.83 6.93
N THR A 134 -8.13 9.71 6.19
CA THR A 134 -8.29 8.37 6.79
C THR A 134 -7.15 8.03 7.75
N ALA A 135 -5.90 8.32 7.37
CA ALA A 135 -4.73 8.06 8.21
C ALA A 135 -4.81 8.86 9.51
N LEU A 136 -5.10 10.17 9.43
CA LEU A 136 -5.28 11.02 10.61
C LEU A 136 -6.40 10.53 11.52
N ALA A 137 -7.54 10.13 10.94
CA ALA A 137 -8.66 9.60 11.71
C ALA A 137 -8.29 8.29 12.43
N VAL A 138 -7.56 7.39 11.78
CA VAL A 138 -7.07 6.14 12.38
C VAL A 138 -6.05 6.44 13.48
N GLU A 139 -5.06 7.29 13.22
CA GLU A 139 -4.05 7.66 14.21
C GLU A 139 -4.66 8.30 15.46
N SER A 140 -5.68 9.14 15.28
CA SER A 140 -6.37 9.83 16.39
C SER A 140 -7.27 8.90 17.21
N ALA A 141 -7.73 7.78 16.62
CA ALA A 141 -8.74 6.90 17.24
C ALA A 141 -8.20 5.53 17.65
N VAL A 142 -7.08 5.09 17.07
CA VAL A 142 -6.53 3.73 17.23
C VAL A 142 -5.20 3.81 17.97
N PRO A 143 -5.04 3.06 19.08
CA PRO A 143 -3.76 3.00 19.78
C PRO A 143 -2.63 2.53 18.87
N ALA A 144 -1.46 3.19 19.00
CA ALA A 144 -0.25 2.73 18.36
C ALA A 144 0.04 1.26 18.72
N GLY A 145 0.42 0.47 17.72
CA GLY A 145 0.73 -0.95 17.92
C GLY A 145 -0.47 -1.89 17.96
N LEU A 146 -1.71 -1.43 17.73
CA LEU A 146 -2.88 -2.31 17.55
C LEU A 146 -2.55 -3.44 16.55
N ARG A 147 -2.98 -4.67 16.87
CA ARG A 147 -2.86 -5.84 16.00
C ARG A 147 -4.24 -6.36 15.62
N LEU A 148 -4.41 -6.65 14.34
CA LEU A 148 -5.55 -7.36 13.81
C LEU A 148 -5.19 -8.85 13.80
N SER A 149 -5.99 -9.67 14.46
CA SER A 149 -5.68 -11.09 14.66
C SER A 149 -6.59 -11.98 13.84
N THR A 150 -6.00 -12.85 13.03
CA THR A 150 -6.69 -13.96 12.39
C THR A 150 -6.49 -15.22 13.23
N ILE A 151 -7.57 -15.91 13.57
CA ILE A 151 -7.52 -17.08 14.45
C ILE A 151 -8.25 -18.26 13.81
N VAL A 152 -7.86 -19.47 14.17
CA VAL A 152 -8.58 -20.69 13.81
C VAL A 152 -9.14 -21.34 15.07
N ARG A 153 -10.39 -21.78 15.01
CA ARG A 153 -11.09 -22.49 16.11
C ARG A 153 -11.69 -23.79 15.61
N THR A 154 -12.03 -24.68 16.51
CA THR A 154 -12.82 -25.87 16.18
C THR A 154 -14.23 -25.46 15.78
N GLY A 155 -14.76 -26.08 14.72
CA GLY A 155 -16.12 -25.89 14.25
C GLY A 155 -17.15 -26.66 15.06
N ALA A 156 -18.41 -26.54 14.63
CA ALA A 156 -19.55 -27.17 15.30
C ALA A 156 -19.69 -28.66 14.99
N VAL A 157 -19.08 -29.13 13.89
CA VAL A 157 -19.14 -30.53 13.45
C VAL A 157 -17.74 -31.17 13.45
N PRO A 158 -17.63 -32.51 13.62
CA PRO A 158 -16.35 -33.20 13.64
C PRO A 158 -15.50 -32.92 12.39
N GLY A 159 -14.26 -32.49 12.62
CA GLY A 159 -13.28 -32.17 11.57
C GLY A 159 -13.47 -30.80 10.90
N GLN A 160 -14.49 -30.03 11.26
CA GLN A 160 -14.61 -28.65 10.80
C GLN A 160 -13.72 -27.73 11.62
N ILE A 161 -13.08 -26.78 10.96
CA ILE A 161 -12.44 -25.62 11.59
C ILE A 161 -13.12 -24.33 11.13
N VAL A 162 -13.02 -23.28 11.94
CA VAL A 162 -13.51 -21.93 11.62
C VAL A 162 -12.32 -20.98 11.53
N LEU A 163 -12.11 -20.39 10.36
CA LEU A 163 -11.17 -19.31 10.12
C LEU A 163 -11.85 -17.99 10.44
N VAL A 164 -11.44 -17.33 11.52
CA VAL A 164 -12.04 -16.08 11.99
C VAL A 164 -11.11 -14.91 11.68
N GLY A 165 -11.57 -13.99 10.83
CA GLY A 165 -10.81 -12.82 10.41
C GLY A 165 -10.83 -11.67 11.41
N GLY A 166 -9.66 -11.10 11.68
CA GLY A 166 -9.52 -9.88 12.49
C GLY A 166 -9.60 -8.58 11.69
N GLY A 167 -9.62 -8.66 10.35
CA GLY A 167 -9.47 -7.54 9.43
C GLY A 167 -8.04 -7.35 8.91
N ASP A 168 -7.13 -8.30 9.12
CA ASP A 168 -5.73 -8.22 8.67
C ASP A 168 -5.63 -8.40 7.15
N PRO A 169 -5.23 -7.36 6.37
CA PRO A 169 -5.06 -7.49 4.92
C PRO A 169 -3.65 -7.98 4.53
N THR A 170 -2.80 -8.29 5.50
CA THR A 170 -1.37 -8.57 5.29
C THR A 170 -0.99 -10.05 5.45
N LEU A 171 -1.91 -10.91 5.89
CA LEU A 171 -1.70 -12.37 5.95
C LEU A 171 -1.22 -12.88 4.59
N SER A 172 -0.05 -13.53 4.56
CA SER A 172 0.58 -13.91 3.29
C SER A 172 0.51 -15.41 3.00
N SER A 173 0.34 -15.76 1.72
CA SER A 173 0.52 -17.14 1.25
C SER A 173 2.00 -17.51 1.02
N ALA A 174 2.90 -16.53 0.93
CA ALA A 174 4.32 -16.75 0.74
C ALA A 174 5.00 -17.21 2.05
N ALA A 175 6.12 -17.95 1.91
CA ALA A 175 6.93 -18.41 3.04
C ALA A 175 7.57 -17.26 3.84
N GLU A 176 7.82 -16.14 3.16
CA GLU A 176 8.16 -14.86 3.78
C GLU A 176 7.14 -13.83 3.28
N GLY A 177 6.61 -13.00 4.17
CA GLY A 177 5.67 -11.93 3.80
C GLY A 177 6.34 -10.96 2.82
N ASN A 178 6.26 -11.24 1.52
CA ASN A 178 7.07 -10.53 0.53
C ASN A 178 6.58 -9.08 0.39
N THR A 179 5.26 -8.90 0.27
CA THR A 179 4.65 -7.56 0.19
C THR A 179 4.71 -6.82 1.53
N TYR A 180 4.71 -7.55 2.64
CA TYR A 180 4.75 -7.00 3.99
C TYR A 180 5.74 -7.81 4.84
N PRO A 181 7.02 -7.42 4.86
CA PRO A 181 8.05 -8.13 5.62
C PRO A 181 7.65 -8.32 7.08
N GLY A 182 7.73 -9.55 7.57
CA GLY A 182 7.35 -9.92 8.94
C GLY A 182 5.85 -10.18 9.16
N SER A 183 5.02 -10.13 8.12
CA SER A 183 3.61 -10.55 8.22
C SER A 183 3.47 -12.02 8.58
N ALA A 184 2.38 -12.34 9.27
CA ALA A 184 1.97 -13.72 9.52
C ALA A 184 1.70 -14.44 8.19
N THR A 185 1.93 -15.75 8.18
CA THR A 185 1.71 -16.58 6.99
C THR A 185 0.58 -17.58 7.18
N VAL A 186 -0.06 -17.97 6.08
CA VAL A 186 -1.04 -19.07 6.07
C VAL A 186 -0.37 -20.39 6.49
N ALA A 187 0.91 -20.58 6.18
CA ALA A 187 1.68 -21.74 6.60
C ALA A 187 1.86 -21.80 8.13
N ASP A 188 2.14 -20.67 8.79
CA ASP A 188 2.21 -20.60 10.26
C ASP A 188 0.87 -20.94 10.91
N LEU A 189 -0.23 -20.46 10.31
CA LEU A 189 -1.59 -20.77 10.78
C LEU A 189 -1.90 -22.26 10.62
N ALA A 190 -1.58 -22.85 9.47
CA ALA A 190 -1.74 -24.28 9.22
C ALA A 190 -0.90 -25.15 10.16
N ALA A 191 0.34 -24.74 10.46
CA ALA A 191 1.21 -25.44 11.40
C ALA A 191 0.62 -25.44 12.83
N GLN A 192 0.05 -24.33 13.27
CA GLN A 192 -0.64 -24.24 14.57
C GLN A 192 -1.85 -25.17 14.64
N VAL A 193 -2.63 -25.26 13.56
CA VAL A 193 -3.79 -26.19 13.47
C VAL A 193 -3.32 -27.64 13.49
N ALA A 194 -2.28 -27.98 12.71
CA ALA A 194 -1.73 -29.34 12.66
C ALA A 194 -1.15 -29.77 14.01
N ALA A 195 -0.51 -28.87 14.75
CA ALA A 195 -0.03 -29.12 16.10
C ALA A 195 -1.17 -29.43 17.10
N GLY A 196 -2.38 -28.96 16.83
CA GLY A 196 -3.58 -29.30 17.59
C GLY A 196 -4.09 -30.73 17.35
N GLY A 197 -3.61 -31.44 16.31
CA GLY A 197 -3.91 -32.84 16.04
C GLY A 197 -5.32 -33.14 15.52
N LEU A 198 -6.10 -32.12 15.14
CA LEU A 198 -7.44 -32.29 14.59
C LEU A 198 -7.36 -32.70 13.10
N PRO A 199 -7.92 -33.84 12.68
CA PRO A 199 -8.10 -34.14 11.25
C PRO A 199 -9.12 -33.18 10.64
N VAL A 200 -8.67 -32.28 9.77
CA VAL A 200 -9.51 -31.27 9.13
C VAL A 200 -10.22 -31.86 7.90
N SER A 201 -11.55 -31.70 7.85
CA SER A 201 -12.41 -32.16 6.76
C SER A 201 -13.26 -31.05 6.13
N ALA A 202 -13.38 -29.89 6.78
CA ALA A 202 -14.13 -28.73 6.27
C ALA A 202 -13.61 -27.42 6.90
N ILE A 203 -13.75 -26.31 6.18
CA ILE A 203 -13.41 -24.98 6.65
C ILE A 203 -14.63 -24.06 6.52
N LEU A 204 -15.02 -23.43 7.63
CA LEU A 204 -15.95 -22.31 7.65
C LEU A 204 -15.15 -21.01 7.83
N VAL A 205 -15.48 -19.96 7.10
CA VAL A 205 -14.87 -18.64 7.21
C VAL A 205 -15.84 -17.71 7.92
N ASP A 206 -15.48 -17.25 9.12
CA ASP A 206 -16.25 -16.24 9.82
C ASP A 206 -15.88 -14.85 9.31
N SER A 207 -16.71 -14.33 8.41
CA SER A 207 -16.62 -12.99 7.84
C SER A 207 -17.46 -11.94 8.59
N THR A 208 -18.06 -12.29 9.73
CA THR A 208 -19.09 -11.47 10.40
C THR A 208 -18.55 -10.26 11.17
N ARG A 209 -17.22 -10.15 11.32
CA ARG A 209 -16.58 -9.03 12.03
C ARG A 209 -16.87 -7.68 11.37
N PHE A 210 -17.00 -7.65 10.04
CA PHE A 210 -17.42 -6.46 9.31
C PHE A 210 -18.90 -6.60 8.94
N SER A 211 -19.64 -5.51 9.07
CA SER A 211 -21.06 -5.44 8.72
C SER A 211 -21.31 -4.38 7.66
N GLY A 212 -22.36 -4.56 6.85
CA GLY A 212 -22.74 -3.62 5.81
C GLY A 212 -22.21 -4.00 4.42
N PRO A 213 -22.26 -3.07 3.45
CA PRO A 213 -21.78 -3.34 2.09
C PRO A 213 -20.28 -3.69 2.06
N THR A 214 -19.91 -4.58 1.15
CA THR A 214 -18.52 -4.98 0.90
C THR A 214 -17.77 -4.03 -0.04
N THR A 215 -18.41 -2.93 -0.44
CA THR A 215 -17.84 -1.88 -1.29
C THR A 215 -18.15 -0.50 -0.72
N GLY A 216 -17.36 0.50 -1.12
CA GLY A 216 -17.56 1.88 -0.69
C GLY A 216 -18.78 2.53 -1.35
N PRO A 217 -19.44 3.51 -0.69
CA PRO A 217 -20.46 4.33 -1.32
C PRO A 217 -19.94 4.96 -2.63
N GLY A 218 -20.72 4.84 -3.70
CA GLY A 218 -20.37 5.39 -5.02
C GLY A 218 -19.45 4.51 -5.87
N TRP A 219 -19.03 3.33 -5.39
CA TRP A 219 -18.28 2.37 -6.19
C TRP A 219 -19.17 1.74 -7.27
N GLY A 220 -18.64 1.63 -8.48
CA GLY A 220 -19.26 0.90 -9.58
C GLY A 220 -19.01 -0.61 -9.51
N GLN A 221 -19.71 -1.38 -10.34
CA GLN A 221 -19.58 -2.86 -10.38
C GLN A 221 -18.16 -3.35 -10.70
N GLY A 222 -17.34 -2.54 -11.38
CA GLY A 222 -15.96 -2.88 -11.75
C GLY A 222 -14.89 -2.41 -10.77
N ASP A 223 -15.27 -1.78 -9.65
CA ASP A 223 -14.30 -1.24 -8.70
C ASP A 223 -13.82 -2.31 -7.70
N ALA A 224 -14.67 -3.28 -7.38
CA ALA A 224 -14.31 -4.50 -6.67
C ALA A 224 -15.17 -5.69 -7.17
N PRO A 225 -14.56 -6.75 -7.69
CA PRO A 225 -13.12 -6.95 -7.85
C PRO A 225 -12.49 -6.10 -8.95
N SER A 226 -11.28 -5.59 -8.69
CA SER A 226 -10.42 -4.88 -9.65
C SER A 226 -8.94 -5.10 -9.33
N ARG A 227 -8.04 -4.51 -10.13
CA ARG A 227 -6.60 -4.54 -9.83
C ARG A 227 -6.21 -3.78 -8.56
N TYR A 228 -7.07 -2.88 -8.08
CA TYR A 228 -6.75 -1.99 -6.96
C TYR A 228 -7.60 -2.25 -5.72
N ALA A 229 -8.71 -2.99 -5.83
CA ALA A 229 -9.56 -3.35 -4.71
C ALA A 229 -10.22 -4.73 -4.86
N ALA A 230 -10.31 -5.43 -3.73
CA ALA A 230 -11.20 -6.57 -3.53
C ALA A 230 -12.42 -6.10 -2.74
N PRO A 231 -13.52 -6.87 -2.69
CA PRO A 231 -14.56 -6.66 -1.68
C PRO A 231 -13.95 -6.61 -0.26
N ILE A 232 -14.44 -5.71 0.57
CA ILE A 232 -13.95 -5.50 1.93
C ILE A 232 -14.52 -6.57 2.85
N MET A 233 -13.69 -7.56 3.16
CA MET A 233 -14.01 -8.68 4.06
C MET A 233 -13.07 -8.69 5.27
N ALA A 234 -13.50 -9.34 6.36
CA ALA A 234 -12.71 -9.45 7.59
C ALA A 234 -11.49 -10.39 7.47
N THR A 235 -11.47 -11.22 6.42
CA THR A 235 -10.40 -12.17 6.14
C THR A 235 -9.97 -12.00 4.69
N MET A 236 -8.67 -11.92 4.45
CA MET A 236 -8.08 -12.05 3.12
C MET A 236 -6.63 -12.50 3.22
N VAL A 237 -6.13 -13.11 2.14
CA VAL A 237 -4.71 -13.43 1.97
C VAL A 237 -4.15 -12.57 0.85
N ASP A 238 -2.90 -12.11 1.00
CA ASP A 238 -2.16 -11.28 0.02
C ASP A 238 -2.92 -10.00 -0.43
N GLY A 239 -3.75 -9.46 0.46
CA GLY A 239 -4.63 -8.33 0.16
C GLY A 239 -5.74 -8.65 -0.84
N GLY A 240 -6.17 -9.92 -0.94
CA GLY A 240 -7.20 -10.41 -1.86
C GLY A 240 -6.69 -10.76 -3.25
N ARG A 241 -5.37 -10.90 -3.43
CA ARG A 241 -4.77 -11.37 -4.69
C ARG A 241 -4.79 -12.89 -4.75
N PHE A 242 -4.63 -13.46 -5.96
CA PHE A 242 -4.44 -14.91 -6.13
C PHE A 242 -3.00 -15.36 -5.87
N GLY A 243 -2.10 -14.43 -5.56
CA GLY A 243 -0.74 -14.71 -5.11
C GLY A 243 -0.06 -13.47 -4.53
N PRO A 244 1.09 -13.65 -3.87
CA PRO A 244 1.74 -12.62 -3.06
C PRO A 244 2.27 -11.44 -3.88
N VAL A 245 2.56 -11.65 -5.16
CA VAL A 245 3.11 -10.64 -6.09
C VAL A 245 2.24 -10.43 -7.33
N ASP A 246 1.01 -10.93 -7.31
CA ASP A 246 0.08 -10.81 -8.43
C ASP A 246 -0.48 -9.37 -8.53
N ASP A 247 -0.33 -8.75 -9.70
CA ASP A 247 -0.84 -7.41 -10.01
C ASP A 247 -2.17 -7.44 -10.80
N GLY A 248 -2.71 -8.65 -11.00
CA GLY A 248 -3.98 -8.89 -11.66
C GLY A 248 -5.21 -8.45 -10.87
N VAL A 249 -6.38 -8.82 -11.40
CA VAL A 249 -7.67 -8.56 -10.75
C VAL A 249 -7.73 -9.36 -9.45
N ARG A 250 -8.03 -8.66 -8.35
CA ARG A 250 -8.22 -9.30 -7.05
C ARG A 250 -9.44 -10.20 -7.03
N SER A 251 -9.50 -11.12 -6.08
CA SER A 251 -10.65 -12.01 -5.87
C SER A 251 -11.92 -11.23 -5.57
N GLY A 252 -13.04 -11.71 -6.12
CA GLY A 252 -14.39 -11.28 -5.75
C GLY A 252 -14.91 -11.92 -4.46
N GLU A 253 -14.20 -12.91 -3.93
CA GLU A 253 -14.52 -13.64 -2.69
C GLU A 253 -13.23 -13.81 -1.86
N PRO A 254 -12.61 -12.70 -1.39
CA PRO A 254 -11.27 -12.76 -0.79
C PRO A 254 -11.22 -13.54 0.54
N ASP A 255 -12.35 -13.66 1.23
CA ASP A 255 -12.52 -14.46 2.45
C ASP A 255 -12.55 -15.97 2.16
N LEU A 256 -13.33 -16.41 1.16
CA LEU A 256 -13.33 -17.80 0.71
C LEU A 256 -11.96 -18.20 0.14
N GLU A 257 -11.28 -17.29 -0.57
CA GLU A 257 -9.93 -17.54 -1.07
C GLU A 257 -8.93 -17.73 0.08
N ALA A 258 -9.06 -16.98 1.18
CA ALA A 258 -8.26 -17.21 2.38
C ALA A 258 -8.52 -18.61 2.99
N GLY A 259 -9.78 -19.06 3.01
CA GLY A 259 -10.13 -20.41 3.43
C GLY A 259 -9.51 -21.49 2.53
N ARG A 260 -9.52 -21.30 1.21
CA ARG A 260 -8.89 -22.22 0.24
C ARG A 260 -7.36 -22.26 0.41
N ALA A 261 -6.73 -21.10 0.65
CA ALA A 261 -5.30 -21.04 0.96
C ALA A 261 -4.96 -21.83 2.22
N LEU A 262 -5.76 -21.72 3.28
CA LEU A 262 -5.60 -22.51 4.50
C LEU A 262 -5.79 -24.01 4.25
N ALA A 263 -6.82 -24.40 3.46
CA ALA A 263 -7.05 -25.79 3.08
C ALA A 263 -5.85 -26.39 2.33
N ALA A 264 -5.27 -25.64 1.39
CA ALA A 264 -4.06 -26.03 0.67
C ALA A 264 -2.86 -26.19 1.60
N ALA A 265 -2.65 -25.24 2.52
CA ALA A 265 -1.55 -25.30 3.49
C ALA A 265 -1.69 -26.46 4.51
N LEU A 266 -2.92 -26.90 4.78
CA LEU A 266 -3.22 -28.07 5.62
C LEU A 266 -3.13 -29.40 4.87
N GLY A 267 -2.84 -29.39 3.56
CA GLY A 267 -2.79 -30.61 2.74
C GLY A 267 -4.16 -31.21 2.42
N VAL A 268 -5.24 -30.43 2.57
CA VAL A 268 -6.63 -30.83 2.25
C VAL A 268 -7.27 -29.89 1.23
N PRO A 269 -6.66 -29.67 0.04
CA PRO A 269 -7.11 -28.65 -0.92
C PRO A 269 -8.52 -28.88 -1.48
N THR A 270 -9.07 -30.09 -1.32
CA THR A 270 -10.44 -30.45 -1.73
C THR A 270 -11.46 -30.35 -0.59
N ALA A 271 -11.04 -29.96 0.62
CA ALA A 271 -11.97 -29.74 1.72
C ALA A 271 -12.96 -28.61 1.36
N PRO A 272 -14.26 -28.78 1.61
CA PRO A 272 -15.24 -27.74 1.39
C PRO A 272 -14.90 -26.49 2.21
N VAL A 273 -14.94 -25.34 1.54
CA VAL A 273 -14.80 -24.00 2.14
C VAL A 273 -16.13 -23.26 1.98
N SER A 274 -16.63 -22.71 3.06
CA SER A 274 -17.89 -21.95 3.13
C SER A 274 -17.73 -20.74 4.05
N ALA A 275 -18.64 -19.77 4.01
CA ALA A 275 -18.69 -18.63 4.92
C ALA A 275 -20.08 -18.52 5.56
#